data_AF-A0A7I7XWX3-F1
#
_entry.id   AF-A0A7I7XWX3-F1
#
_cell.length_a   1.000
_cell.length_b   1.000
_cell.length_c   1.000
_cell.angle_alpha   90.00
_cell.angle_beta   90.00
_cell.angle_gamma   90.00
#
_symmetry.space_group_name_H-M   'P 1'
#
loop_
_entity.id
_entity.type
_entity.pdbx_description
1 polymer ?
#
loop_
_entity_poly.entity_id
_entity_poly.type
_entity_poly.pdbx_seq_one_letter_code
_entity_poly.pdbx_strand_id
1 'polypeptide(L)'
;MRDRTAANIRRMIRAALIAVGVFTSAAAGLAPAHAEPVAPGETAYLIGACYDPSQPVTERPATLVYGCDHSSVMTDMTWTAWGADGATGAGIDDAVECQPNCAQGARLANPIVVHAWNPKPPVEAGCPDGVQFYSDFTVAYPEGVPPWVQPGTSWTEDVDFIELDGVPAVHFKNQGPLSCTPQNA
;
A
#
# COMPACT_ATOMS: atom_id res chain seq x y z
N MET A 1 -57.65 55.33 -15.76
CA MET A 1 -57.73 56.81 -15.65
C MET A 1 -58.10 57.13 -14.21
N ARG A 2 -57.37 58.06 -13.56
CA ARG A 2 -57.38 58.45 -12.13
C ARG A 2 -56.59 57.51 -11.21
N ASP A 3 -55.76 57.96 -10.27
CA ASP A 3 -55.22 59.27 -9.96
C ASP A 3 -53.96 59.09 -9.09
N ARG A 4 -53.06 60.06 -9.17
CA ARG A 4 -51.81 60.14 -8.40
C ARG A 4 -52.12 60.51 -6.93
N THR A 5 -51.47 59.83 -5.98
CA THR A 5 -51.15 60.47 -4.70
C THR A 5 -49.83 59.95 -4.14
N ALA A 6 -48.88 60.86 -4.01
CA ALA A 6 -47.60 60.69 -3.33
C ALA A 6 -47.75 60.93 -1.81
N ALA A 7 -46.68 60.59 -1.09
CA ALA A 7 -46.36 60.91 0.31
C ALA A 7 -46.82 59.86 1.36
N ASN A 8 -45.88 59.08 1.90
CA ASN A 8 -45.06 59.58 3.00
C ASN A 8 -43.93 58.61 3.38
N ILE A 9 -42.74 59.19 3.51
CA ILE A 9 -41.47 58.58 3.90
C ILE A 9 -41.50 58.32 5.41
N ARG A 10 -41.29 57.07 5.84
CA ARG A 10 -40.66 56.76 7.13
C ARG A 10 -39.64 55.65 6.94
N ARG A 11 -38.37 56.07 6.89
CA ARG A 11 -37.18 55.23 7.01
C ARG A 11 -37.24 54.46 8.33
N MET A 12 -37.16 53.14 8.28
CA MET A 12 -36.49 52.35 9.31
C MET A 12 -35.71 51.23 8.60
N ILE A 13 -34.43 51.49 8.36
CA ILE A 13 -33.46 50.51 7.86
C ILE A 13 -33.20 49.54 9.01
N ARG A 14 -33.69 48.31 8.92
CA ARG A 14 -33.18 47.19 9.70
C ARG A 14 -32.26 46.40 8.77
N ALA A 15 -30.96 46.50 9.02
CA ALA A 15 -29.94 45.72 8.33
C ALA A 15 -30.21 44.23 8.57
N ALA A 16 -30.63 43.51 7.53
CA ALA A 16 -30.67 42.06 7.53
C ALA A 16 -29.25 41.56 7.19
N LEU A 17 -28.57 41.02 8.19
CA LEU A 17 -27.27 40.38 8.00
C LEU A 17 -27.47 39.09 7.20
N ILE A 18 -26.85 39.07 6.02
CA ILE A 18 -26.74 37.92 5.12
C ILE A 18 -25.77 36.93 5.78
N ALA A 19 -26.27 35.75 6.17
CA ALA A 19 -25.43 34.60 6.46
C ALA A 19 -25.43 33.66 5.24
N VAL A 20 -24.53 33.91 4.29
CA VAL A 20 -24.17 32.90 3.28
C VAL A 20 -23.30 31.88 4.01
N GLY A 21 -23.90 30.73 4.33
CA GLY A 21 -23.17 29.58 4.85
C GLY A 21 -22.24 29.04 3.76
N VAL A 22 -20.95 29.29 3.91
CA VAL A 22 -19.92 28.66 3.07
C VAL A 22 -19.81 27.20 3.54
N PHE A 23 -20.33 26.27 2.75
CA PHE A 23 -20.02 24.85 2.89
C PHE A 23 -18.60 24.62 2.36
N THR A 24 -17.62 24.61 3.24
CA THR A 24 -16.26 24.14 2.92
C THR A 24 -16.26 22.61 2.95
N SER A 25 -16.39 21.99 1.79
CA SER A 25 -16.13 20.55 1.63
C SER A 25 -14.64 20.29 1.83
N ALA A 26 -14.26 19.73 2.97
CA ALA A 26 -12.90 19.23 3.19
C ALA A 26 -12.71 17.96 2.33
N ALA A 27 -12.15 18.12 1.13
CA ALA A 27 -11.54 17.00 0.43
C ALA A 27 -10.26 16.62 1.19
N ALA A 28 -10.35 15.61 2.05
CA ALA A 28 -9.17 14.96 2.60
C ALA A 28 -8.42 14.32 1.43
N GLY A 29 -7.39 15.00 0.92
CA GLY A 29 -6.48 14.41 -0.05
C GLY A 29 -5.77 13.23 0.63
N LEU A 30 -5.90 12.05 0.03
CA LEU A 30 -5.05 10.90 0.35
C LEU A 30 -3.63 11.24 -0.12
N ALA A 31 -2.89 11.95 0.73
CA ALA A 31 -1.46 12.14 0.50
C ALA A 31 -0.77 10.77 0.60
N PRO A 32 0.20 10.48 -0.28
CA PRO A 32 0.97 9.25 -0.20
C PRO A 32 1.68 9.18 1.15
N ALA A 33 1.49 8.08 1.87
CA ALA A 33 2.08 7.90 3.19
C ALA A 33 3.53 7.39 3.05
N HIS A 34 4.45 8.03 3.78
CA HIS A 34 5.88 7.75 3.73
C HIS A 34 6.30 6.72 4.78
N ALA A 35 7.52 6.20 4.63
CA ALA A 35 8.11 5.28 5.60
C ALA A 35 8.18 5.95 6.99
N GLU A 36 7.54 5.34 7.98
CA GLU A 36 7.46 5.87 9.34
C GLU A 36 7.88 4.80 10.35
N PRO A 37 8.86 5.09 11.22
CA PRO A 37 9.16 4.24 12.36
C PRO A 37 7.95 4.15 13.29
N VAL A 38 7.60 2.94 13.74
CA VAL A 38 6.46 2.75 14.62
C VAL A 38 6.78 3.20 16.05
N ALA A 39 5.84 3.90 16.68
CA ALA A 39 6.01 4.37 18.05
C ALA A 39 6.02 3.18 19.05
N PRO A 40 6.80 3.26 20.14
CA PRO A 40 6.81 2.20 21.15
C PRO A 40 5.42 1.95 21.74
N GLY A 41 4.98 0.69 21.74
CA GLY A 41 3.69 0.27 22.31
C GLY A 41 2.53 0.20 21.31
N GLU A 42 2.75 0.61 20.06
CA GLU A 42 1.80 0.39 18.96
C GLU A 42 2.08 -0.93 18.25
N THR A 43 1.02 -1.55 17.70
CA THR A 43 1.19 -2.73 16.84
C THR A 43 1.64 -2.27 15.45
N ALA A 44 2.81 -2.73 15.01
CA ALA A 44 3.30 -2.54 13.66
C ALA A 44 2.78 -3.63 12.73
N TYR A 45 2.40 -3.26 11.52
CA TYR A 45 1.98 -4.20 10.48
C TYR A 45 2.99 -4.20 9.35
N LEU A 46 3.56 -5.35 8.99
CA LEU A 46 4.66 -5.47 8.02
C LEU A 46 4.35 -6.48 6.91
N ILE A 47 4.95 -6.29 5.74
CA ILE A 47 5.06 -7.36 4.74
C ILE A 47 6.39 -8.07 5.00
N GLY A 48 6.32 -9.35 5.38
CA GLY A 48 7.39 -10.00 6.14
C GLY A 48 8.36 -10.89 5.37
N ALA A 49 8.10 -11.21 4.10
CA ALA A 49 8.76 -12.33 3.39
C ALA A 49 10.29 -12.41 3.61
N CYS A 50 10.98 -11.26 3.56
CA CYS A 50 12.43 -11.17 3.76
C CYS A 50 12.81 -10.17 4.87
N TYR A 51 12.07 -10.20 5.98
CA TYR A 51 12.30 -9.33 7.13
C TYR A 51 13.76 -9.42 7.66
N ASP A 52 14.41 -8.27 7.80
CA ASP A 52 15.72 -8.14 8.44
C ASP A 52 15.56 -7.54 9.86
N PRO A 53 15.71 -8.36 10.92
CA PRO A 53 15.55 -7.91 12.30
C PRO A 53 16.67 -6.96 12.77
N SER A 54 17.73 -6.75 11.97
CA SER A 54 18.76 -5.75 12.25
C SER A 54 18.34 -4.32 11.88
N GLN A 55 17.28 -4.18 11.07
CA GLN A 55 16.74 -2.87 10.66
C GLN A 55 15.61 -2.42 11.59
N PRO A 56 15.38 -1.10 11.73
CA PRO A 56 14.23 -0.57 12.46
C PRO A 56 12.90 -1.05 11.87
N VAL A 57 11.95 -1.39 12.75
CA VAL A 57 10.55 -1.67 12.37
C VAL A 57 9.96 -0.41 11.74
N THR A 58 9.65 -0.50 10.45
CA THR A 58 9.21 0.63 9.63
C THR A 58 8.00 0.22 8.80
N GLU A 59 6.91 0.96 8.93
CA GLU A 59 5.72 0.78 8.10
C GLU A 59 5.84 1.55 6.79
N ARG A 60 5.03 1.15 5.80
CA ARG A 60 4.89 1.86 4.50
C ARG A 60 6.25 2.06 3.79
N PRO A 61 7.06 1.01 3.64
CA PRO A 61 8.39 1.15 3.06
C PRO A 61 8.27 1.56 1.58
N ALA A 62 9.16 2.44 1.14
CA ALA A 62 9.30 2.78 -0.29
C ALA A 62 10.00 1.68 -1.09
N THR A 63 10.76 0.80 -0.41
CA THR A 63 11.45 -0.36 -0.98
C THR A 63 11.21 -1.58 -0.12
N LEU A 64 10.80 -2.69 -0.72
CA LEU A 64 10.53 -3.95 -0.03
C LEU A 64 11.10 -5.13 -0.82
N VAL A 65 11.97 -5.91 -0.19
CA VAL A 65 12.45 -7.17 -0.75
C VAL A 65 11.47 -8.28 -0.38
N TYR A 66 10.98 -9.02 -1.37
CA TYR A 66 10.06 -10.15 -1.16
C TYR A 66 10.51 -11.46 -1.82
N GLY A 67 11.56 -11.42 -2.64
CA GLY A 67 12.42 -12.56 -2.93
C GLY A 67 13.76 -12.40 -2.21
N CYS A 68 14.11 -13.28 -1.27
CA CYS A 68 15.18 -13.00 -0.29
C CYS A 68 16.61 -13.06 -0.85
N ASP A 69 16.77 -13.49 -2.10
CA ASP A 69 18.00 -13.36 -2.89
C ASP A 69 18.06 -12.04 -3.69
N HIS A 70 17.14 -11.12 -3.42
CA HIS A 70 16.93 -9.86 -4.15
C HIS A 70 16.56 -10.05 -5.64
N SER A 71 16.05 -11.22 -6.02
CA SER A 71 15.49 -11.43 -7.36
C SER A 71 14.14 -10.75 -7.56
N SER A 72 13.47 -10.31 -6.49
CA SER A 72 12.19 -9.60 -6.55
C SER A 72 12.13 -8.52 -5.48
N VAL A 73 12.03 -7.27 -5.92
CA VAL A 73 12.06 -6.09 -5.06
C VAL A 73 11.00 -5.11 -5.53
N MET A 74 10.10 -4.72 -4.63
CA MET A 74 9.18 -3.62 -4.87
C MET A 74 9.92 -2.30 -4.59
N THR A 75 9.89 -1.36 -5.52
CA THR A 75 10.54 -0.05 -5.44
C THR A 75 9.54 1.06 -5.72
N ASP A 76 9.91 2.29 -5.36
CA ASP A 76 9.08 3.49 -5.55
C ASP A 76 7.64 3.33 -5.01
N MET A 77 7.51 2.56 -3.92
CA MET A 77 6.21 2.23 -3.35
C MET A 77 5.57 3.44 -2.68
N THR A 78 4.29 3.61 -2.99
CA THR A 78 3.41 4.63 -2.45
C THR A 78 2.17 3.95 -1.87
N TRP A 79 1.91 4.18 -0.58
CA TRP A 79 0.82 3.51 0.15
C TRP A 79 -0.37 4.44 0.33
N THR A 80 -1.57 3.91 0.04
CA THR A 80 -2.86 4.60 0.23
C THR A 80 -3.64 4.05 1.43
N ALA A 81 -3.33 2.83 1.86
CA ALA A 81 -3.86 2.22 3.07
C ALA A 81 -2.78 1.38 3.76
N TRP A 82 -2.81 1.34 5.09
CA TRP A 82 -1.91 0.54 5.92
C TRP A 82 -2.46 0.41 7.35
N GLY A 83 -2.55 -0.80 7.88
CA GLY A 83 -2.92 -1.07 9.26
C GLY A 83 -3.57 -2.44 9.44
N ALA A 84 -4.30 -2.63 10.55
CA ALA A 84 -4.93 -3.91 10.89
C ALA A 84 -5.85 -4.48 9.79
N ASP A 85 -6.49 -3.60 9.02
CA ASP A 85 -7.42 -3.98 7.94
C ASP A 85 -6.70 -4.35 6.63
N GLY A 86 -5.39 -4.10 6.55
CA GLY A 86 -4.56 -4.37 5.37
C GLY A 86 -3.72 -3.19 4.92
N ALA A 87 -2.89 -3.44 3.92
CA ALA A 87 -2.11 -2.43 3.22
C ALA A 87 -2.46 -2.41 1.72
N THR A 88 -2.49 -1.23 1.12
CA THR A 88 -2.66 -1.07 -0.33
C THR A 88 -1.70 -0.01 -0.83
N GLY A 89 -0.98 -0.33 -1.90
CA GLY A 89 0.01 0.57 -2.48
C GLY A 89 0.28 0.29 -3.95
N ALA A 90 0.99 1.21 -4.58
CA ALA A 90 1.44 1.08 -5.96
C ALA A 90 2.91 1.47 -6.06
N GLY A 91 3.62 0.87 -7.02
CA GLY A 91 5.04 1.13 -7.26
C GLY A 91 5.54 0.33 -8.44
N ILE A 92 6.79 -0.09 -8.39
CA ILE A 92 7.46 -0.87 -9.43
C ILE A 92 7.89 -2.21 -8.84
N ASP A 93 7.55 -3.32 -9.49
CA ASP A 93 8.24 -4.58 -9.30
C ASP A 93 9.50 -4.56 -10.15
N ASP A 94 10.64 -4.66 -9.49
CA ASP A 94 11.95 -4.78 -10.12
C ASP A 94 12.48 -6.20 -9.89
N ALA A 95 12.18 -7.07 -10.85
CA ALA A 95 12.38 -8.51 -10.77
C ALA A 95 13.39 -9.03 -11.80
N VAL A 96 14.12 -10.08 -11.44
CA VAL A 96 15.14 -10.69 -12.30
C VAL A 96 14.53 -11.81 -13.14
N GLU A 97 14.69 -11.74 -14.45
CA GLU A 97 14.40 -12.84 -15.36
C GLU A 97 15.46 -13.93 -15.23
N CYS A 98 15.19 -14.98 -14.46
CA CYS A 98 16.15 -16.05 -14.18
C CYS A 98 16.33 -17.05 -15.34
N GLN A 99 16.74 -16.57 -16.51
CA GLN A 99 17.06 -17.38 -17.68
C GLN A 99 18.46 -17.00 -18.22
N PRO A 100 19.45 -17.92 -18.24
CA PRO A 100 19.43 -19.30 -17.74
C PRO A 100 19.56 -19.42 -16.21
N ASN A 101 19.95 -18.33 -15.53
CA ASN A 101 20.03 -18.25 -14.07
C ASN A 101 19.88 -16.78 -13.64
N CYS A 102 19.55 -16.53 -12.38
CA CYS A 102 19.30 -15.18 -11.88
C CYS A 102 20.56 -14.28 -11.89
N ALA A 103 21.77 -14.83 -11.85
CA ALA A 103 22.99 -14.01 -11.84
C ALA A 103 23.26 -13.32 -13.20
N GLN A 104 22.71 -13.86 -14.28
CA GLN A 104 22.86 -13.34 -15.65
C GLN A 104 21.57 -12.72 -16.21
N GLY A 105 20.48 -12.82 -15.45
CA GLY A 105 19.15 -12.39 -15.85
C GLY A 105 19.03 -10.88 -16.02
N ALA A 106 18.16 -10.45 -16.94
CA ALA A 106 17.78 -9.06 -17.05
C ALA A 106 16.86 -8.67 -15.88
N ARG A 107 16.97 -7.41 -15.40
CA ARG A 107 15.95 -6.84 -14.51
C ARG A 107 14.81 -6.26 -15.34
N LEU A 108 13.59 -6.66 -14.99
CA LEU A 108 12.35 -6.16 -15.56
C LEU A 108 11.69 -5.25 -14.53
N ALA A 109 11.38 -4.03 -14.94
CA ALA A 109 10.65 -3.06 -14.15
C ALA A 109 9.20 -3.00 -14.65
N ASN A 110 8.26 -3.40 -13.81
CA ASN A 110 6.84 -3.43 -14.15
C ASN A 110 6.03 -2.62 -13.13
N PRO A 111 5.14 -1.71 -13.56
CA PRO A 111 4.21 -1.05 -12.65
C PRO A 111 3.34 -2.08 -11.94
N ILE A 112 3.18 -1.93 -10.62
CA ILE A 112 2.40 -2.84 -9.79
C ILE A 112 1.41 -2.13 -8.90
N VAL A 113 0.35 -2.86 -8.55
CA VAL A 113 -0.54 -2.58 -7.43
C VAL A 113 -0.45 -3.74 -6.44
N VAL A 114 -0.24 -3.41 -5.17
CA VAL A 114 -0.08 -4.37 -4.07
C VAL A 114 -1.25 -4.23 -3.12
N HIS A 115 -1.80 -5.37 -2.71
CA HIS A 115 -2.75 -5.46 -1.61
C HIS A 115 -2.28 -6.53 -0.64
N ALA A 116 -2.14 -6.20 0.64
CA ALA A 116 -1.72 -7.12 1.70
C ALA A 116 -2.77 -7.14 2.80
N TRP A 117 -3.05 -8.32 3.36
CA TRP A 117 -4.09 -8.52 4.37
C TRP A 117 -3.76 -9.70 5.28
N ASN A 118 -4.71 -10.02 6.18
CA ASN A 118 -4.59 -11.13 7.14
C ASN A 118 -3.33 -11.03 8.02
N PRO A 119 -3.15 -9.92 8.77
CA PRO A 119 -2.00 -9.79 9.66
C PRO A 119 -2.03 -10.87 10.74
N LYS A 120 -0.87 -11.49 10.98
CA LYS A 120 -0.67 -12.54 11.98
C LYS A 120 0.57 -12.21 12.82
N PRO A 121 0.57 -12.57 14.12
CA PRO A 121 1.81 -12.54 14.88
C PRO A 121 2.83 -13.51 14.25
N PRO A 122 4.13 -13.20 14.33
CA PRO A 122 5.16 -14.12 13.86
C PRO A 122 5.15 -15.43 14.64
N VAL A 123 5.52 -16.52 13.98
CA VAL A 123 5.68 -17.84 14.60
C VAL A 123 7.15 -18.19 14.85
N GLU A 124 8.04 -17.43 14.24
CA GLU A 124 9.49 -17.54 14.32
C GLU A 124 10.00 -16.97 15.64
N ALA A 125 10.98 -17.65 16.25
CA ALA A 125 11.64 -17.15 17.44
C ALA A 125 12.50 -15.91 17.13
N GLY A 126 12.51 -14.95 18.05
CA GLY A 126 13.36 -13.75 17.98
C GLY A 126 12.72 -12.54 17.31
N CYS A 127 11.45 -12.62 16.87
CA CYS A 127 10.75 -11.46 16.33
C CYS A 127 10.47 -10.40 17.40
N PRO A 128 10.51 -9.10 17.04
CA PRO A 128 10.14 -8.04 17.97
C PRO A 128 8.70 -8.20 18.45
N ASP A 129 8.46 -7.85 19.71
CA ASP A 129 7.11 -7.73 20.24
C ASP A 129 6.31 -6.64 19.50
N GLY A 130 4.99 -6.81 19.46
CA GLY A 130 4.10 -5.80 18.87
C GLY A 130 4.15 -5.75 17.33
N VAL A 131 4.75 -6.73 16.66
CA VAL A 131 4.73 -6.83 15.20
C VAL A 131 3.72 -7.87 14.74
N GLN A 132 2.95 -7.55 13.70
CA GLN A 132 2.21 -8.51 12.91
C GLN A 132 2.65 -8.44 11.44
N PHE A 133 2.72 -9.60 10.81
CA PHE A 133 3.07 -9.73 9.40
C PHE A 133 1.81 -10.08 8.59
N TYR A 134 1.54 -9.35 7.52
CA TYR A 134 0.50 -9.74 6.57
C TYR A 134 0.86 -11.09 5.97
N SER A 135 0.02 -12.10 6.20
CA SER A 135 0.27 -13.44 5.68
C SER A 135 -0.15 -13.62 4.24
N ASP A 136 -0.92 -12.68 3.71
CA ASP A 136 -1.42 -12.77 2.36
C ASP A 136 -1.19 -11.43 1.66
N PHE A 137 -0.65 -11.46 0.44
CA PHE A 137 -0.58 -10.28 -0.40
C PHE A 137 -0.62 -10.64 -1.89
N THR A 138 -1.04 -9.69 -2.71
CA THR A 138 -1.05 -9.80 -4.17
C THR A 138 -0.14 -8.77 -4.80
N VAL A 139 0.46 -9.14 -5.92
CA VAL A 139 1.18 -8.22 -6.81
C VAL A 139 0.48 -8.26 -8.16
N ALA A 140 -0.26 -7.21 -8.50
CA ALA A 140 -1.01 -7.08 -9.75
C ALA A 140 -0.28 -6.19 -10.76
N TYR A 141 -0.32 -6.55 -12.04
CA TYR A 141 0.46 -5.95 -13.12
C TYR A 141 -0.44 -5.24 -14.16
N PRO A 142 -0.87 -3.99 -13.93
CA PRO A 142 -1.86 -3.30 -14.77
C PRO A 142 -1.34 -2.86 -16.17
N GLU A 143 -0.05 -2.61 -16.33
CA GLU A 143 0.50 -2.01 -17.57
C GLU A 143 1.44 -2.94 -18.34
N GLY A 144 1.92 -4.01 -17.71
CA GLY A 144 2.84 -4.97 -18.28
C GLY A 144 3.28 -5.96 -17.22
N VAL A 145 3.40 -7.22 -17.61
CA VAL A 145 3.61 -8.35 -16.70
C VAL A 145 4.90 -9.09 -17.05
N PRO A 146 5.68 -9.56 -16.07
CA PRO A 146 6.84 -10.39 -16.34
C PRO A 146 6.48 -11.64 -17.16
N PRO A 147 7.35 -12.11 -18.08
CA PRO A 147 7.02 -13.20 -18.99
C PRO A 147 6.76 -14.54 -18.30
N TRP A 148 7.16 -14.72 -17.03
CA TRP A 148 6.86 -15.92 -16.26
C TRP A 148 5.51 -15.88 -15.52
N VAL A 149 4.90 -14.71 -15.36
CA VAL A 149 3.59 -14.56 -14.72
C VAL A 149 2.52 -14.78 -15.78
N GLN A 150 2.09 -16.04 -15.92
CA GLN A 150 1.14 -16.48 -16.93
C GLN A 150 0.06 -17.38 -16.31
N PRO A 151 -1.14 -17.50 -16.93
CA PRO A 151 -2.18 -18.39 -16.48
C PRO A 151 -1.70 -19.84 -16.30
N GLY A 152 -2.04 -20.43 -15.15
CA GLY A 152 -1.67 -21.81 -14.81
C GLY A 152 -0.27 -21.97 -14.19
N THR A 153 0.48 -20.89 -14.00
CA THR A 153 1.76 -20.92 -13.28
C THR A 153 1.54 -20.93 -11.76
N SER A 154 2.30 -21.78 -11.09
CA SER A 154 2.49 -21.79 -9.64
C SER A 154 3.98 -21.98 -9.36
N TRP A 155 4.53 -21.21 -8.42
CA TRP A 155 5.95 -21.22 -8.08
C TRP A 155 6.20 -22.06 -6.83
N THR A 156 5.26 -22.02 -5.89
CA THR A 156 5.19 -22.87 -4.70
C THR A 156 3.72 -23.18 -4.40
N GLU A 157 3.45 -24.04 -3.42
CA GLU A 157 2.07 -24.30 -2.96
C GLU A 157 1.33 -23.03 -2.48
N ASP A 158 2.11 -22.05 -2.03
CA ASP A 158 1.65 -20.79 -1.46
C ASP A 158 1.79 -19.59 -2.40
N VAL A 159 2.31 -19.78 -3.61
CA VAL A 159 2.50 -18.71 -4.59
C VAL A 159 1.97 -19.14 -5.94
N ASP A 160 0.89 -18.50 -6.38
CA ASP A 160 0.19 -18.84 -7.62
C ASP A 160 -0.29 -17.62 -8.41
N PHE A 161 -0.48 -17.85 -9.70
CA PHE A 161 -1.08 -16.88 -10.60
C PHE A 161 -2.58 -16.76 -10.31
N ILE A 162 -3.06 -15.52 -10.26
CA ILE A 162 -4.47 -15.19 -10.22
C ILE A 162 -4.78 -14.06 -11.20
N GLU A 163 -6.07 -13.78 -11.40
CA GLU A 163 -6.54 -12.55 -12.05
C GLU A 163 -7.36 -11.73 -11.07
N LEU A 164 -7.04 -10.44 -10.95
CA LEU A 164 -7.79 -9.48 -10.17
C LEU A 164 -8.46 -8.51 -11.13
N ASP A 165 -9.79 -8.60 -11.25
CA ASP A 165 -10.58 -7.76 -12.18
C ASP A 165 -10.05 -7.78 -13.63
N GLY A 166 -9.56 -8.95 -14.06
CA GLY A 166 -8.98 -9.15 -15.40
C GLY A 166 -7.53 -8.67 -15.55
N VAL A 167 -6.88 -8.25 -14.45
CA VAL A 167 -5.46 -7.90 -14.40
C VAL A 167 -4.65 -9.11 -13.93
N PRO A 168 -3.58 -9.51 -14.64
CA PRO A 168 -2.66 -10.54 -14.18
C PRO A 168 -2.06 -10.20 -12.81
N ALA A 169 -2.07 -11.15 -11.89
CA ALA A 169 -1.50 -10.95 -10.57
C ALA A 169 -0.88 -12.24 -10.02
N VAL A 170 -0.02 -12.09 -9.01
CA VAL A 170 0.52 -13.21 -8.23
C VAL A 170 -0.03 -13.08 -6.81
N HIS A 171 -0.59 -14.16 -6.27
CA HIS A 171 -1.03 -14.26 -4.88
C HIS A 171 0.02 -15.01 -4.06
N PHE A 172 0.50 -14.37 -3.02
CA PHE A 172 1.36 -14.94 -1.99
C PHE A 172 0.52 -15.22 -0.76
N LYS A 173 0.45 -16.49 -0.33
CA LYS A 173 -0.36 -16.97 0.80
C LYS A 173 0.53 -17.45 1.94
N ASN A 174 0.01 -17.46 3.16
CA ASN A 174 0.71 -18.01 4.33
C ASN A 174 2.15 -17.48 4.52
N GLN A 175 2.38 -16.24 4.11
CA GLN A 175 3.67 -15.57 4.20
C GLN A 175 3.99 -15.20 5.66
N GLY A 176 5.27 -15.14 5.96
CA GLY A 176 5.80 -14.75 7.26
C GLY A 176 7.28 -14.40 7.12
N PRO A 177 7.93 -13.91 8.19
CA PRO A 177 9.36 -13.70 8.17
C PRO A 177 10.08 -15.05 8.08
N LEU A 178 11.04 -15.19 7.16
CA LEU A 178 11.86 -16.39 7.08
C LEU A 178 12.65 -16.63 8.40
N SER A 179 13.10 -15.54 9.01
CA SER A 179 13.83 -15.53 10.28
C SER A 179 13.66 -14.16 10.91
N CYS A 180 13.62 -14.14 12.24
CA CYS A 180 13.76 -12.92 13.02
C CYS A 180 15.05 -12.90 13.85
N THR A 181 15.97 -13.81 13.55
CA THR A 181 17.35 -13.71 14.04
C THR A 181 18.19 -13.00 12.98
N PRO A 182 19.07 -12.05 13.37
CA PRO A 182 19.99 -11.43 12.44
C PRO A 182 20.78 -12.52 11.72
N GLN A 183 20.65 -12.58 10.40
CA GLN A 183 21.52 -13.43 9.60
C GLN A 183 22.88 -12.74 9.63
N ASN A 184 23.83 -13.26 10.41
CA ASN A 184 25.18 -12.72 10.46
C ASN A 184 25.70 -12.66 9.02
N ALA A 185 25.96 -11.45 8.52
CA ALA A 185 26.45 -11.17 7.18
C ALA A 185 27.85 -11.77 6.94
#